data_AF-A0AAN7L4Y6-F1
#
_entry.id   AF-A0AAN7L4Y6-F1
#
_cell.length_a   1.000
_cell.length_b   1.000
_cell.length_c   1.000
_cell.angle_alpha   90.00
_cell.angle_beta   90.00
_cell.angle_gamma   90.00
#
_symmetry.space_group_name_H-M   'P 1'
#
loop_
_entity.id
_entity.type
_entity.pdbx_description
1 polymer ?
#
loop_
_entity_poly.entity_id
_entity_poly.type
_entity_poly.pdbx_seq_one_letter_code
_entity_poly.pdbx_strand_id
1 'polypeptide(L)'
;MEGWTYISHQTLSEDIIIEADMEGHISWWRLTMIVVVLAMCRVALLVEGRSNFPWEGEELPPEPRKGWNEFIMNCAKRLTNGCDQQLYDFIFMRREELEINCCYKLTGMGETCYRAIAHTMSSIERFKPWKGHIYLLSMEGYEDCVRRA
;
A
#
# COMPACT_ATOMS: atom_id res chain seq x y z
N MET A 1 -16.51 -1.45 28.47
CA MET A 1 -16.92 -2.16 27.23
C MET A 1 -17.57 -1.11 26.35
N GLU A 2 -16.78 -0.43 25.53
CA GLU A 2 -17.28 0.57 24.59
C GLU A 2 -16.81 0.16 23.21
N GLY A 3 -17.79 -0.14 22.36
CA GLY A 3 -17.63 -0.64 21.02
C GLY A 3 -17.42 0.50 20.04
N TRP A 4 -16.52 0.25 19.09
CA TRP A 4 -16.35 1.06 17.89
C TRP A 4 -17.40 0.62 16.87
N THR A 5 -18.29 1.54 16.48
CA THR A 5 -19.14 1.37 15.29
C THR A 5 -18.60 2.20 14.15
N TYR A 6 -18.28 1.51 13.06
CA TYR A 6 -17.91 2.00 11.74
C TYR A 6 -18.83 3.12 11.27
N ILE A 7 -18.25 4.27 10.92
CA ILE A 7 -18.93 5.32 10.14
C ILE A 7 -18.69 5.00 8.66
N SER A 8 -19.59 4.21 8.07
CA SER A 8 -19.70 4.13 6.61
C SER A 8 -20.30 5.44 6.10
N HIS A 9 -19.62 6.06 5.14
CA HIS A 9 -20.00 7.27 4.42
C HIS A 9 -21.51 7.36 4.15
N GLN A 10 -22.13 8.33 4.81
CA GLN A 10 -23.52 8.70 4.64
C GLN A 10 -23.66 9.52 3.34
N THR A 11 -24.32 8.90 2.37
CA THR A 11 -25.37 9.45 1.50
C THR A 11 -25.29 10.93 1.09
N LEU A 12 -25.15 11.15 -0.22
CA LEU A 12 -25.99 12.10 -0.96
C LEU A 12 -26.33 11.47 -2.31
N SER A 13 -27.17 10.44 -2.22
CA SER A 13 -28.09 10.06 -3.29
C SER A 13 -29.33 10.93 -3.11
N GLU A 14 -29.33 12.12 -3.69
CA GLU A 14 -30.56 12.86 -3.97
C GLU A 14 -30.58 13.12 -5.49
N ASP A 15 -31.34 12.27 -6.17
CA ASP A 15 -32.11 12.53 -7.38
C ASP A 15 -31.51 13.51 -8.39
N ILE A 16 -30.63 13.00 -9.26
CA ILE A 16 -30.49 13.61 -10.60
C ILE A 16 -31.74 13.23 -11.39
N ILE A 17 -32.75 14.08 -11.28
CA ILE A 17 -33.88 14.11 -12.21
C ILE A 17 -33.29 14.43 -13.59
N ILE A 18 -33.09 13.39 -14.41
CA ILE A 18 -32.90 13.56 -15.85
C ILE A 18 -34.28 13.89 -16.42
N GLU A 19 -34.72 15.14 -16.28
CA GLU A 19 -35.75 15.67 -17.17
C GLU A 19 -35.14 15.65 -18.57
N ALA A 20 -35.55 14.65 -19.34
CA ALA A 20 -35.34 14.61 -20.77
C ALA A 20 -36.17 15.74 -21.39
N ASP A 21 -35.60 16.95 -21.42
CA ASP A 21 -36.11 18.01 -22.27
C ASP A 21 -35.67 17.71 -23.70
N MET A 22 -36.65 17.24 -24.48
CA MET A 22 -36.54 16.87 -25.88
C MET A 22 -36.74 18.12 -26.75
N GLU A 23 -35.96 19.18 -26.51
CA GLU A 23 -35.84 20.33 -27.41
C GLU A 23 -34.36 20.73 -27.53
N GLY A 24 -33.83 20.57 -28.75
CA GLY A 24 -32.41 20.55 -29.04
C GLY A 24 -31.71 21.90 -28.98
N HIS A 25 -31.45 22.41 -27.79
CA HIS A 25 -30.46 23.46 -27.57
C HIS A 25 -29.63 23.15 -26.33
N ILE A 26 -28.56 22.35 -26.51
CA ILE A 26 -27.53 22.19 -25.48
C ILE A 26 -26.92 23.58 -25.24
N SER A 27 -27.34 24.21 -24.15
CA SER A 27 -26.82 25.51 -23.72
C SER A 27 -25.29 25.47 -23.71
N TRP A 28 -24.65 26.51 -24.25
CA TRP A 28 -23.19 26.63 -24.31
C TRP A 28 -22.52 26.39 -22.95
N TRP A 29 -23.19 26.79 -21.86
CA TRP A 29 -22.74 26.55 -20.48
C TRP A 29 -22.66 25.07 -20.09
N ARG A 30 -23.52 24.21 -20.65
CA ARG A 30 -23.48 22.76 -20.41
C ARG A 30 -22.31 22.12 -21.16
N LEU A 31 -22.05 22.55 -22.40
CA LEU A 31 -20.90 22.06 -23.17
C LEU A 31 -19.58 22.49 -22.53
N THR A 32 -19.47 23.73 -22.05
CA THR A 32 -18.25 24.20 -21.37
C THR A 32 -18.01 23.44 -20.08
N MET A 33 -19.04 23.18 -19.27
CA MET A 33 -18.89 22.36 -18.05
C MET A 33 -18.47 20.92 -18.35
N ILE A 34 -19.04 20.28 -19.37
CA ILE A 34 -18.64 18.93 -19.79
C ILE A 34 -17.18 18.91 -20.26
N VAL A 35 -16.75 19.89 -21.06
CA VAL A 35 -15.36 19.97 -21.53
C VAL A 35 -14.39 20.22 -20.37
N VAL A 36 -14.74 21.08 -19.41
CA VAL A 36 -13.92 21.33 -18.21
C VAL A 36 -13.82 20.08 -17.35
N VAL A 37 -14.93 19.38 -17.10
CA VAL A 37 -14.92 18.12 -16.33
C VAL A 37 -14.09 17.05 -17.04
N LEU A 38 -14.23 16.88 -18.36
CA LEU A 38 -13.41 15.93 -19.12
C LEU A 38 -11.93 16.30 -19.12
N ALA A 39 -11.59 17.59 -19.19
CA ALA A 39 -10.21 18.07 -19.08
C ALA A 39 -9.63 17.79 -17.68
N MET A 40 -10.39 18.08 -16.62
CA MET A 40 -10.00 17.80 -15.23
C MET A 40 -9.88 16.30 -14.95
N CYS A 41 -10.79 15.46 -15.46
CA CYS A 41 -10.70 14.00 -15.37
C CYS A 41 -9.46 13.46 -16.09
N ARG A 42 -9.11 13.99 -17.28
CA ARG A 42 -7.87 13.58 -17.97
C ARG A 42 -6.62 13.94 -17.18
N VAL A 43 -6.60 15.11 -16.53
CA VAL A 43 -5.46 15.52 -15.69
C VAL A 43 -5.37 14.63 -14.44
N ALA A 44 -6.49 14.35 -13.76
CA ALA A 44 -6.49 13.45 -12.61
C ALA A 44 -6.01 12.04 -12.96
N LEU A 45 -6.51 11.46 -14.07
CA LEU A 45 -6.08 10.15 -14.56
C LEU A 45 -4.61 10.10 -14.97
N LEU A 46 -4.03 11.22 -15.43
CA LEU A 46 -2.60 11.31 -15.75
C LEU A 46 -1.72 11.44 -14.50
N VAL A 47 -2.25 11.99 -13.40
CA VAL A 47 -1.53 12.19 -12.14
C VAL A 47 -1.43 10.89 -11.34
N GLU A 48 -2.39 9.97 -11.48
CA GLU A 48 -2.43 8.70 -10.73
C GLU A 48 -1.48 7.60 -11.22
N GLY A 49 -0.70 7.83 -12.28
CA GLY A 49 0.04 6.76 -12.98
C GLY A 49 1.57 6.78 -12.89
N ARG A 50 2.20 7.77 -12.25
CA ARG A 50 3.68 7.88 -12.27
C ARG A 50 4.27 7.71 -10.88
N SER A 51 4.66 6.49 -10.55
CA SER A 51 5.52 6.25 -9.40
C SER A 51 6.89 6.84 -9.68
N ASN A 52 7.13 8.11 -9.31
CA ASN A 52 8.44 8.75 -9.44
C ASN A 52 9.42 8.19 -8.38
N PHE A 53 9.70 6.90 -8.43
CA PHE A 53 10.70 6.29 -7.57
C PHE A 53 12.08 6.64 -8.12
N PRO A 54 13.02 7.14 -7.28
CA PRO A 54 14.38 7.49 -7.70
C PRO A 54 15.17 6.37 -8.39
N TRP A 55 14.74 5.11 -8.25
CA TRP A 55 15.41 3.89 -8.73
C TRP A 55 14.74 3.28 -9.97
N GLU A 56 13.82 3.97 -10.62
CA GLU A 56 13.17 3.47 -11.83
C GLU A 56 14.18 3.40 -13.00
N GLY A 57 14.48 2.18 -13.46
CA GLY A 57 15.47 1.91 -14.51
C GLY A 57 16.85 1.45 -14.01
N GLU A 58 17.08 1.35 -12.70
CA GLU A 58 18.29 0.71 -12.17
C GLU A 58 18.21 -0.82 -12.33
N GLU A 59 19.32 -1.43 -12.76
CA GLU A 59 19.45 -2.89 -12.76
C GLU A 59 19.47 -3.39 -11.31
N LEU A 60 18.68 -4.43 -11.02
CA LEU A 60 18.69 -5.06 -9.71
C LEU A 60 20.09 -5.60 -9.38
N PRO A 61 20.55 -5.49 -8.12
CA PRO A 61 21.79 -6.13 -7.72
C PRO A 61 21.71 -7.65 -7.97
N PRO A 62 22.85 -8.31 -8.25
CA PRO A 62 22.87 -9.74 -8.49
C PRO A 62 22.31 -10.50 -7.28
N GLU A 63 21.54 -11.55 -7.56
CA GLU A 63 20.92 -12.37 -6.52
C GLU A 63 21.98 -13.01 -5.60
N PRO A 64 21.75 -13.06 -4.29
CA PRO A 64 22.62 -13.80 -3.37
C PRO A 64 22.72 -15.29 -3.69
N ARG A 65 21.63 -15.85 -4.23
CA ARG A 65 21.53 -17.25 -4.71
C ARG A 65 20.44 -17.35 -5.74
N LYS A 66 20.57 -18.28 -6.68
CA LYS A 66 19.58 -18.52 -7.74
C LYS A 66 18.18 -18.74 -7.15
N GLY A 67 17.21 -17.94 -7.61
CA GLY A 67 15.81 -18.04 -7.21
C GLY A 67 15.48 -17.29 -5.90
N TRP A 68 16.42 -16.51 -5.37
CA TRP A 68 16.20 -15.74 -4.14
C TRP A 68 15.13 -14.67 -4.34
N ASN A 69 15.15 -13.92 -5.45
CA ASN A 69 14.17 -12.86 -5.68
C ASN A 69 12.76 -13.43 -5.83
N GLU A 70 12.61 -14.54 -6.56
CA GLU A 70 11.32 -15.22 -6.70
C GLU A 70 10.77 -15.69 -5.34
N PHE A 71 11.64 -16.28 -4.51
CA PHE A 71 11.27 -16.69 -3.16
C PHE A 71 10.82 -15.50 -2.30
N ILE A 72 11.58 -14.41 -2.29
CA ILE A 72 11.22 -13.19 -1.54
C ILE A 72 9.92 -12.58 -2.07
N MET A 73 9.75 -12.51 -3.39
CA MET A 73 8.51 -12.02 -4.00
C MET A 73 7.30 -12.86 -3.58
N ASN A 74 7.44 -14.19 -3.55
CA ASN A 74 6.37 -15.07 -3.12
C ASN A 74 6.04 -14.91 -1.63
N CYS A 75 7.02 -14.54 -0.79
CA CYS A 75 6.78 -14.12 0.58
C CYS A 75 6.04 -12.79 0.65
N ALA A 76 6.55 -11.76 -0.04
CA ALA A 76 6.02 -10.41 0.00
C ALA A 76 4.57 -10.31 -0.54
N LYS A 77 4.18 -11.14 -1.51
CA LYS A 77 2.79 -11.21 -2.02
C LYS A 77 1.73 -11.48 -0.95
N ARG A 78 2.11 -12.04 0.21
CA ARG A 78 1.19 -12.29 1.33
C ARG A 78 0.90 -11.04 2.15
N LEU A 79 1.71 -9.99 2.02
CA LEU A 79 1.56 -8.70 2.68
C LEU A 79 0.54 -7.83 1.94
N THR A 80 -0.72 -8.25 1.92
CA THR A 80 -1.79 -7.49 1.27
C THR A 80 -2.44 -6.49 2.22
N ASN A 81 -3.28 -5.60 1.67
CA ASN A 81 -4.12 -4.66 2.42
C ASN A 81 -3.32 -3.68 3.29
N GLY A 82 -2.16 -3.20 2.81
CA GLY A 82 -1.34 -2.20 3.48
C GLY A 82 -0.49 -2.72 4.64
N CYS A 83 -0.47 -4.05 4.89
CA CYS A 83 0.38 -4.65 5.92
C CYS A 83 1.88 -4.47 5.62
N ASP A 84 2.26 -4.40 4.35
CA ASP A 84 3.60 -4.00 3.89
C ASP A 84 3.98 -2.59 4.35
N GLN A 85 3.07 -1.61 4.20
CA GLN A 85 3.28 -0.25 4.67
C GLN A 85 3.33 -0.18 6.21
N GLN A 86 2.46 -0.91 6.91
CA GLN A 86 2.50 -0.97 8.39
C GLN A 86 3.84 -1.54 8.89
N LEU A 87 4.31 -2.63 8.25
CA LEU A 87 5.61 -3.22 8.59
C LEU A 87 6.77 -2.25 8.32
N TYR A 88 6.72 -1.52 7.20
CA TYR A 88 7.70 -0.49 6.90
C TYR A 88 7.70 0.62 7.96
N ASP A 89 6.52 1.14 8.32
CA ASP A 89 6.39 2.20 9.31
C ASP A 89 6.84 1.77 10.71
N PHE A 90 6.54 0.53 11.10
CA PHE A 90 7.01 -0.07 12.36
C PHE A 90 8.56 -0.11 12.41
N ILE A 91 9.20 -0.60 11.35
CA ILE A 91 10.66 -0.76 11.29
C ILE A 91 11.40 0.58 11.17
N PHE A 92 10.93 1.47 10.30
CA PHE A 92 11.70 2.66 9.89
C PHE A 92 11.20 3.98 10.46
N MET A 93 9.92 4.07 10.83
CA MET A 93 9.34 5.31 11.35
C MET A 93 9.06 5.24 12.86
N ARG A 94 9.37 4.11 13.52
CA ARG A 94 9.17 3.91 14.95
C ARG A 94 7.71 4.24 15.36
N ARG A 95 6.76 3.79 14.53
CA ARG A 95 5.30 3.92 14.76
C ARG A 95 4.74 2.78 15.60
N GLU A 96 3.44 2.88 15.86
CA GLU A 96 2.54 1.99 16.60
C GLU A 96 2.71 0.49 16.31
N GLU A 97 2.20 -0.31 17.25
CA GLU A 97 2.08 -1.77 17.16
C GLU A 97 1.44 -2.21 15.84
N LEU A 98 1.87 -3.36 15.32
CA LEU A 98 1.26 -3.94 14.12
C LEU A 98 -0.20 -4.30 14.39
N GLU A 99 -1.08 -3.99 13.44
CA GLU A 99 -2.48 -4.36 13.56
C GLU A 99 -2.67 -5.87 13.53
N ILE A 100 -3.70 -6.38 14.22
CA ILE A 100 -3.93 -7.83 14.33
C ILE A 100 -4.11 -8.51 12.98
N ASN A 101 -4.74 -7.84 12.02
CA ASN A 101 -4.91 -8.36 10.65
C ASN A 101 -3.56 -8.46 9.92
N CYS A 102 -2.67 -7.50 10.11
CA CYS A 102 -1.31 -7.58 9.59
C CYS A 102 -0.55 -8.72 10.28
N CYS A 103 -0.68 -8.89 11.59
CA CYS A 103 -0.08 -10.00 12.33
C CYS A 103 -0.51 -11.38 11.83
N TYR A 104 -1.79 -11.59 11.48
CA TYR A 104 -2.24 -12.86 10.87
C TYR A 104 -1.56 -13.14 9.51
N LYS A 105 -1.26 -12.09 8.73
CA LYS A 105 -0.54 -12.24 7.45
C LYS A 105 0.94 -12.53 7.67
N LEU A 106 1.56 -11.84 8.62
CA LEU A 106 2.96 -12.04 8.98
C LEU A 106 3.20 -13.44 9.54
N THR A 107 2.36 -13.90 10.46
CA THR A 107 2.46 -15.27 11.00
C THR A 107 2.05 -16.32 9.96
N GLY A 108 1.01 -16.05 9.17
CA GLY A 108 0.51 -16.95 8.14
C GLY A 108 1.44 -17.15 6.93
N MET A 109 2.41 -16.26 6.68
CA MET A 109 3.48 -16.55 5.71
C MET A 109 4.52 -17.56 6.22
N GLY A 110 4.60 -17.74 7.53
CA GLY A 110 5.56 -18.59 8.20
C GLY A 110 6.90 -17.90 8.48
N GLU A 111 7.55 -18.35 9.55
CA GLU A 111 8.77 -17.74 10.08
C GLU A 111 9.92 -17.68 9.06
N THR A 112 10.09 -18.72 8.25
CA THR A 112 11.14 -18.75 7.21
C THR A 112 10.94 -17.63 6.19
N CYS A 113 9.69 -17.37 5.82
CA CYS A 113 9.32 -16.35 4.85
C CYS A 113 9.58 -14.95 5.44
N TYR A 114 9.14 -14.74 6.68
CA TYR A 114 9.34 -13.49 7.39
C TYR A 114 10.82 -13.18 7.63
N ARG A 115 11.61 -14.14 8.15
CA ARG A 115 13.05 -13.97 8.38
C ARG A 115 13.80 -13.60 7.08
N ALA A 116 13.37 -14.15 5.95
CA ALA A 116 13.97 -13.85 4.66
C ALA A 116 13.66 -12.41 4.19
N ILE A 117 12.43 -11.94 4.40
CA ILE A 117 12.05 -10.54 4.17
C ILE A 117 12.89 -9.63 5.09
N ALA A 118 12.94 -9.89 6.39
CA ALA A 118 13.70 -9.12 7.38
C ALA A 118 15.19 -9.04 7.02
N HIS A 119 15.79 -10.16 6.62
CA HIS A 119 17.18 -10.23 6.16
C HIS A 119 17.39 -9.42 4.88
N THR A 120 16.46 -9.50 3.92
CA THR A 120 16.55 -8.76 2.65
C THR A 120 16.44 -7.26 2.91
N MET A 121 15.48 -6.82 3.72
CA MET A 121 15.29 -5.41 4.09
C MET A 121 16.50 -4.82 4.81
N SER A 122 17.08 -5.56 5.75
CA SER A 122 18.30 -5.13 6.47
C SER A 122 19.55 -5.13 5.60
N SER A 123 19.55 -5.85 4.48
CA SER A 123 20.71 -5.96 3.57
C SER A 123 20.73 -4.91 2.46
N ILE A 124 19.72 -4.03 2.37
CA ILE A 124 19.70 -2.96 1.37
C ILE A 124 20.87 -2.01 1.66
N GLU A 125 21.69 -1.69 0.64
CA GLU A 125 22.94 -0.93 0.80
C GLU A 125 22.73 0.41 1.53
N ARG A 126 21.61 1.10 1.25
CA ARG A 126 21.25 2.37 1.93
C ARG A 126 21.12 2.25 3.45
N PHE A 127 20.90 1.04 3.96
CA PHE A 127 20.65 0.76 5.38
C PHE A 127 21.82 0.01 6.05
N LYS A 128 22.94 -0.15 5.37
CA LYS A 128 24.13 -0.86 5.87
C LYS A 128 24.58 -0.47 7.28
N PRO A 129 24.58 0.82 7.70
CA PRO A 129 24.94 1.19 9.07
C PRO A 129 23.95 0.67 10.13
N TRP A 130 22.70 0.44 9.74
CA TRP A 130 21.58 0.11 10.62
C TRP A 130 21.07 -1.32 10.43
N LYS A 131 21.75 -2.16 9.64
CA LYS A 131 21.29 -3.50 9.26
C LYS A 131 20.85 -4.35 10.46
N GLY A 132 21.65 -4.34 11.53
CA GLY A 132 21.38 -5.11 12.74
C GLY A 132 20.14 -4.59 13.46
N HIS A 133 19.98 -3.27 13.55
CA HIS A 133 18.83 -2.65 14.19
C HIS A 133 17.54 -2.93 13.42
N ILE A 134 17.57 -2.80 12.08
CA ILE A 134 16.42 -3.10 11.21
C ILE A 134 16.01 -4.57 11.33
N TYR A 135 16.98 -5.48 11.31
CA TYR A 135 16.69 -6.90 11.49
C TYR A 135 16.06 -7.18 12.85
N LEU A 136 16.64 -6.62 13.93
CA LEU A 136 16.13 -6.81 15.29
C LEU A 136 14.72 -6.25 15.46
N LEU A 137 14.46 -5.02 15.02
CA LEU A 137 13.12 -4.43 15.07
C LEU A 137 12.12 -5.27 14.27
N SER A 138 12.48 -5.68 13.05
CA SER A 138 11.62 -6.58 12.28
C SER A 138 11.28 -7.86 13.06
N MET A 139 12.27 -8.52 13.66
CA MET A 139 12.02 -9.74 14.45
C MET A 139 11.17 -9.47 15.69
N GLU A 140 11.37 -8.35 16.38
CA GLU A 140 10.55 -7.93 17.52
C GLU A 140 9.07 -7.78 17.14
N GLY A 141 8.78 -7.12 16.01
CA GLY A 141 7.41 -6.98 15.50
C GLY A 141 6.77 -8.32 15.14
N TYR A 142 7.54 -9.26 14.57
CA TYR A 142 7.05 -10.59 14.27
C TYR A 142 6.78 -11.42 15.53
N GLU A 143 7.68 -11.39 16.51
CA GLU A 143 7.50 -12.08 17.78
C GLU A 143 6.32 -11.52 18.58
N ASP A 144 6.05 -10.22 18.48
CA ASP A 144 4.80 -9.63 18.99
C ASP A 144 3.56 -10.20 18.30
N CYS A 145 3.58 -10.27 16.96
CA CYS A 145 2.49 -10.88 16.20
C CYS A 145 2.27 -12.36 16.53
N VAL A 146 3.33 -13.14 16.75
CA VAL A 146 3.22 -14.56 17.17
C VAL A 146 2.57 -14.69 18.54
N ARG A 147 2.84 -13.76 19.47
CA ARG A 147 2.23 -13.78 20.80
C ARG A 147 0.75 -13.40 20.78
N ARG A 148 0.29 -12.70 19.75
CA ARG A 148 -1.06 -12.16 19.61
C ARG A 148 -1.99 -12.97 18.68
N ALA A 149 -1.44 -13.86 17.86
CA ALA A 149 -2.15 -14.71 16.90
C ALA A 149 -2.60 -16.04 17.53
#